data_AF-A0A413RIZ4-F1
#
_entry.id   AF-A0A413RIZ4-F1
#
_cell.length_a   1.000
_cell.length_b   1.000
_cell.length_c   1.000
_cell.angle_alpha   90.00
_cell.angle_beta   90.00
_cell.angle_gamma   90.00
#
_symmetry.space_group_name_H-M   'P 1'
#
loop_
_entity.id
_entity.type
_entity.pdbx_description
1 polymer ?
#
loop_
_entity_poly.entity_id
_entity_poly.type
_entity_poly.pdbx_seq_one_letter_code
_entity_poly.pdbx_strand_id
1 'polypeptide(L)'
;MATDADDRITAFWQAARGHVGFGKMESIVGGSPLDVVPPPSFSFGEGEEADALLTEVLAGSRTSTSAPRDEFGDELPRVGDLAIVLDGAGEPRALIRTTEIESGTEVVERFELVYPTSGPTPAVD
;
A
#
# COMPACT_ATOMS: atom_id res chain seq x y z
N MET A 1 -13.50 18.56 -6.55
CA MET A 1 -13.80 18.03 -5.21
C MET A 1 -12.86 16.85 -5.04
N ALA A 2 -11.75 17.04 -4.33
CA ALA A 2 -10.97 15.89 -3.89
C ALA A 2 -11.84 15.20 -2.83
N THR A 3 -12.19 13.95 -3.09
CA THR A 3 -13.06 13.16 -2.21
C THR A 3 -12.34 12.96 -0.89
N ASP A 4 -13.08 12.94 0.22
CA ASP A 4 -12.58 12.71 1.58
C ASP A 4 -11.56 11.54 1.69
N ALA A 5 -11.70 10.52 0.85
CA ALA A 5 -10.78 9.39 0.73
C ALA A 5 -9.36 9.78 0.24
N ASP A 6 -9.24 10.66 -0.75
CA ASP A 6 -7.95 11.08 -1.32
C ASP A 6 -7.13 11.89 -0.31
N ASP A 7 -7.81 12.71 0.48
CA ASP A 7 -7.22 13.49 1.56
C ASP A 7 -6.70 12.57 2.68
N ARG A 8 -7.49 11.56 3.07
CA ARG A 8 -7.07 10.55 4.06
C ARG A 8 -5.89 9.69 3.57
N ILE A 9 -5.89 9.26 2.32
CA ILE A 9 -4.76 8.52 1.70
C ILE A 9 -3.51 9.41 1.73
N THR A 10 -3.64 10.67 1.34
CA THR A 10 -2.54 11.63 1.36
C THR A 10 -2.00 11.84 2.78
N ALA A 11 -2.87 12.02 3.77
CA ALA A 11 -2.48 12.18 5.17
C ALA A 11 -1.77 10.94 5.72
N PHE A 12 -2.28 9.75 5.41
CA PHE A 12 -1.64 8.49 5.78
C PHE A 12 -0.26 8.34 5.12
N TRP A 13 -0.17 8.61 3.81
CA TRP A 13 1.09 8.59 3.08
C TRP A 13 2.12 9.54 3.69
N GLN A 14 1.72 10.75 4.04
CA GLN A 14 2.59 11.73 4.70
C GLN A 14 3.16 11.24 6.03
N ALA A 15 2.38 10.48 6.81
CA ALA A 15 2.84 9.88 8.05
C ALA A 15 3.73 8.64 7.81
N ALA A 16 3.34 7.77 6.88
CA ALA A 16 4.02 6.51 6.62
C ALA A 16 5.33 6.67 5.82
N ARG A 17 5.43 7.65 4.92
CA ARG A 17 6.63 7.89 4.10
C ARG A 17 7.88 8.18 4.92
N GLY A 18 7.72 8.77 6.11
CA GLY A 18 8.83 8.94 7.06
C GLY A 18 9.42 7.62 7.55
N HIS A 19 8.64 6.53 7.52
CA HIS A 19 9.04 5.18 7.88
C HIS A 19 9.58 4.36 6.71
N VAL A 20 9.19 4.70 5.48
CA VAL A 20 9.71 4.08 4.25
C VAL A 20 11.19 4.39 4.05
N GLY A 21 11.68 5.47 4.67
CA GLY A 21 13.07 5.77 4.96
C GLY A 21 14.04 5.19 3.94
N PHE A 22 14.22 5.89 2.80
CA PHE A 22 15.18 5.61 1.73
C PHE A 22 16.47 5.00 2.30
N GLY A 23 16.48 3.67 2.34
CA GLY A 23 17.46 2.91 3.08
C GLY A 23 18.76 2.89 2.31
N LYS A 24 19.65 3.84 2.62
CA LYS A 24 21.10 3.76 2.41
C LYS A 24 21.54 3.72 0.93
N MET A 25 22.08 4.84 0.46
CA MET A 25 22.76 5.09 -0.83
C MET A 25 21.84 5.63 -1.94
N GLU A 26 21.78 6.95 -2.08
CA GLU A 26 22.38 7.62 -3.24
C GLU A 26 22.67 9.08 -2.91
N SER A 27 23.96 9.33 -2.74
CA SER A 27 24.56 10.64 -2.95
C SER A 27 24.72 10.81 -4.45
N ILE A 28 24.41 12.00 -4.96
CA ILE A 28 24.69 12.50 -6.32
C ILE A 28 23.57 12.23 -7.34
N VAL A 29 22.96 13.33 -7.79
CA VAL A 29 22.09 13.53 -8.95
C VAL A 29 20.56 13.53 -8.70
N GLY A 30 19.96 14.71 -8.94
CA GLY A 30 18.57 14.92 -9.36
C GLY A 30 17.47 14.32 -8.48
N GLY A 31 16.85 15.15 -7.64
CA GLY A 31 15.68 14.77 -6.84
C GLY A 31 14.62 14.04 -7.65
N SER A 32 14.25 12.84 -7.21
CA SER A 32 13.15 12.09 -7.80
C SER A 32 11.82 12.65 -7.28
N PRO A 33 10.91 13.12 -8.16
CA PRO A 33 9.58 13.63 -7.78
C PRO A 33 8.63 12.55 -7.24
N LEU A 34 9.09 11.30 -7.11
CA LEU A 34 8.30 10.17 -6.58
C LEU A 34 8.01 10.28 -5.08
N ASP A 35 8.66 11.20 -4.35
CA ASP A 35 8.47 11.35 -2.91
C ASP A 35 7.15 12.07 -2.52
N VAL A 36 6.41 12.58 -3.51
CA VAL A 36 5.22 13.44 -3.28
C VAL A 36 3.90 12.75 -3.59
N VAL A 37 3.87 11.77 -4.50
CA VAL A 37 2.62 11.14 -4.96
C VAL A 37 2.33 9.91 -4.10
N PRO A 38 1.11 9.78 -3.53
CA PRO A 38 0.75 8.59 -2.79
C PRO A 38 0.73 7.37 -3.73
N PRO A 39 1.22 6.21 -3.27
CA PRO A 39 1.10 4.96 -4.02
C PRO A 39 -0.36 4.56 -4.26
N PRO A 40 -0.63 3.61 -5.18
CA PRO A 40 -1.96 3.06 -5.35
C PRO A 40 -2.52 2.49 -4.05
N SER A 41 -3.82 2.70 -3.83
CA SER A 41 -4.54 2.16 -2.68
C SER A 41 -5.56 1.11 -3.11
N PHE A 42 -5.63 -0.01 -2.38
CA PHE A 42 -6.60 -1.07 -2.65
C PHE A 42 -7.08 -1.73 -1.35
N SER A 43 -8.23 -2.40 -1.37
CA SER A 43 -8.71 -3.25 -0.28
C SER A 43 -8.64 -4.72 -0.72
N PHE A 44 -8.39 -5.63 0.21
CA PHE A 44 -8.35 -7.07 -0.08
C PHE A 44 -9.73 -7.70 -0.32
N GLY A 45 -10.79 -6.97 -0.03
CA GLY A 45 -12.18 -7.40 -0.19
C GLY A 45 -13.13 -6.23 0.05
N GLU A 46 -14.39 -6.54 0.36
CA GLU A 46 -15.44 -5.56 0.63
C GLU A 46 -15.98 -5.71 2.06
N GLY A 47 -16.25 -4.58 2.74
CA GLY A 47 -16.84 -4.58 4.08
C GLY A 47 -16.07 -5.44 5.08
N GLU A 48 -16.77 -6.31 5.81
CA GLU A 48 -16.18 -7.14 6.87
C GLU A 48 -15.09 -8.10 6.38
N GLU A 49 -15.11 -8.51 5.10
CA GLU A 49 -14.07 -9.37 4.54
C GLU A 49 -12.73 -8.63 4.43
N ALA A 50 -12.77 -7.36 4.05
CA ALA A 50 -11.57 -6.52 3.97
C ALA A 50 -10.91 -6.37 5.34
N ASP A 51 -11.71 -6.13 6.39
CA ASP A 51 -11.23 -6.02 7.77
C ASP A 51 -10.59 -7.31 8.29
N ALA A 52 -11.19 -8.47 7.99
CA ALA A 52 -10.63 -9.77 8.36
C ALA A 52 -9.28 -10.01 7.65
N LEU A 53 -9.20 -9.72 6.34
CA LEU A 53 -7.98 -9.89 5.56
C LEU A 53 -6.88 -8.91 5.97
N LEU A 54 -7.25 -7.66 6.25
CA LEU A 54 -6.35 -6.65 6.78
C LEU A 54 -5.78 -7.07 8.14
N THR A 55 -6.59 -7.67 9.01
CA THR A 55 -6.14 -8.19 10.31
C THR A 55 -5.05 -9.26 10.13
N GLU A 56 -5.18 -10.15 9.16
CA GLU A 56 -4.16 -11.16 8.85
C GLU A 56 -2.87 -10.55 8.29
N VAL A 57 -2.97 -9.48 7.51
CA VAL A 57 -1.79 -8.73 7.01
C VAL A 57 -1.08 -8.01 8.15
N LEU A 58 -1.84 -7.34 9.04
CA LEU A 58 -1.30 -6.66 10.22
C LEU A 58 -0.68 -7.65 11.22
N ALA A 59 -1.22 -8.87 11.33
CA ALA A 59 -0.66 -9.95 12.12
C ALA A 59 0.61 -10.57 11.48
N GLY A 60 0.91 -10.25 10.22
CA GLY A 60 2.00 -10.86 9.46
C GLY A 60 1.72 -12.30 9.01
N SER A 61 0.48 -12.79 9.17
CA SER A 61 0.05 -14.10 8.67
C SER A 61 -0.10 -14.07 7.14
N ARG A 62 -0.51 -12.93 6.58
CA ARG A 62 -0.71 -12.73 5.14
C ARG A 62 0.35 -11.78 4.57
N THR A 63 1.24 -12.33 3.74
CA THR A 63 2.37 -11.61 3.13
C THR A 63 2.37 -11.71 1.60
N SER A 64 1.24 -12.10 1.02
CA SER A 64 1.09 -12.25 -0.42
C SER A 64 -0.35 -12.01 -0.83
N THR A 65 -0.53 -11.46 -2.03
CA THR A 65 -1.82 -11.38 -2.69
C THR A 65 -1.71 -11.83 -4.12
N SER A 66 -2.81 -12.34 -4.66
CA SER A 66 -2.91 -12.65 -6.07
C SER A 66 -4.12 -11.97 -6.66
N ALA A 67 -3.94 -11.44 -7.86
CA ALA A 67 -4.99 -10.83 -8.64
C ALA A 67 -4.87 -11.30 -10.10
N PRO A 68 -5.99 -11.48 -10.82
CA PRO A 68 -5.97 -11.89 -12.21
C PRO A 68 -5.16 -10.90 -13.06
N ARG A 69 -4.33 -11.43 -13.96
CA ARG A 69 -3.46 -10.59 -14.81
C ARG A 69 -4.24 -9.58 -15.65
N ASP A 70 -5.48 -9.91 -16.01
CA ASP A 70 -6.36 -9.07 -16.81
C ASP A 70 -6.66 -7.72 -16.14
N GLU A 71 -6.66 -7.65 -14.80
CA GLU A 71 -6.89 -6.41 -14.06
C GLU A 71 -5.75 -5.40 -14.15
N PHE A 72 -4.52 -5.87 -14.43
CA PHE A 72 -3.34 -5.00 -14.54
C PHE A 72 -3.13 -4.45 -15.97
N GLY A 73 -3.74 -5.06 -16.98
CA GLY A 73 -3.53 -4.69 -18.38
C GLY A 73 -2.06 -4.77 -18.80
N ASP A 74 -1.51 -3.66 -19.29
CA ASP A 74 -0.11 -3.55 -19.74
C ASP A 74 0.88 -3.16 -18.61
N GLU A 75 0.38 -2.70 -17.46
CA GLU A 75 1.21 -2.16 -16.38
C GLU A 75 1.18 -3.06 -15.15
N LEU A 76 2.16 -3.97 -15.09
CA LEU A 76 2.32 -4.86 -13.94
C LEU A 76 3.04 -4.15 -12.77
N PRO A 77 2.68 -4.50 -11.53
CA PRO A 77 3.40 -4.03 -10.35
C PRO A 77 4.85 -4.51 -10.40
N ARG A 78 5.71 -3.77 -9.71
CA ARG A 78 7.15 -4.02 -9.69
C ARG A 78 7.63 -4.30 -8.27
N VAL A 79 8.71 -5.07 -8.17
CA VAL A 79 9.41 -5.22 -6.89
C VAL A 79 9.92 -3.86 -6.42
N GLY A 80 9.64 -3.54 -5.16
CA GLY A 80 9.94 -2.27 -4.53
C GLY A 80 8.78 -1.27 -4.53
N ASP A 81 7.70 -1.56 -5.26
CA ASP A 81 6.51 -0.72 -5.29
C ASP A 81 5.81 -0.71 -3.91
N LEU A 82 5.17 0.41 -3.59
CA LEU A 82 4.46 0.59 -2.34
C LEU A 82 2.98 0.55 -2.66
N ALA A 83 2.19 0.01 -1.75
CA ALA A 83 0.74 0.05 -1.87
C ALA A 83 0.11 0.29 -0.50
N ILE A 84 -0.98 1.06 -0.49
CA ILE A 84 -1.74 1.36 0.71
C ILE A 84 -2.94 0.43 0.77
N VAL A 85 -3.03 -0.34 1.85
CA VAL A 85 -4.16 -1.24 2.11
C VAL A 85 -5.24 -0.48 2.86
N LEU A 86 -6.45 -0.53 2.31
CA LEU A 86 -7.66 0.05 2.90
C LEU A 86 -8.47 -1.02 3.66
N ASP A 87 -9.21 -0.61 4.70
CA ASP A 87 -10.22 -1.46 5.35
C ASP A 87 -11.55 -1.48 4.58
N GLY A 88 -12.56 -2.18 5.11
CA GLY A 88 -13.90 -2.26 4.51
C GLY A 88 -14.62 -0.91 4.39
N ALA A 89 -14.25 0.08 5.20
CA ALA A 89 -14.75 1.45 5.14
C ALA A 89 -13.95 2.37 4.18
N GLY A 90 -12.87 1.88 3.58
CA GLY A 90 -12.00 2.66 2.70
C GLY A 90 -10.97 3.53 3.43
N GLU A 91 -10.72 3.27 4.71
CA GLU A 91 -9.70 3.93 5.51
C GLU A 91 -8.32 3.29 5.28
N PRO A 92 -7.25 4.05 5.05
CA PRO A 92 -5.90 3.50 4.95
C PRO A 92 -5.41 2.94 6.29
N ARG A 93 -5.06 1.64 6.32
CA ARG A 93 -4.70 0.93 7.55
C ARG A 93 -3.34 0.24 7.55
N ALA A 94 -2.76 0.01 6.38
CA ALA A 94 -1.41 -0.52 6.29
C ALA A 94 -0.69 -0.01 5.05
N LEU A 95 0.61 0.19 5.17
CA LEU A 95 1.50 0.35 4.02
C LEU A 95 2.27 -0.95 3.83
N ILE A 96 2.14 -1.51 2.64
CA ILE A 96 2.88 -2.71 2.23
C ILE A 96 3.88 -2.33 1.14
N ARG A 97 4.97 -3.10 1.06
CA ARG A 97 5.96 -2.98 0.00
C ARG A 97 6.07 -4.30 -0.72
N THR A 98 5.93 -4.28 -2.03
CA THR A 98 6.12 -5.44 -2.88
C THR A 98 7.58 -5.86 -2.86
N THR A 99 7.84 -7.08 -2.45
CA THR A 99 9.18 -7.68 -2.39
C THR A 99 9.43 -8.63 -3.55
N GLU A 100 8.38 -9.29 -4.07
CA GLU A 100 8.49 -10.24 -5.18
C GLU A 100 7.23 -10.18 -6.04
N ILE A 101 7.40 -10.36 -7.35
CA ILE A 101 6.31 -10.44 -8.32
C ILE A 101 6.46 -11.72 -9.13
N GLU A 102 5.43 -12.55 -9.12
CA GLU A 102 5.29 -13.73 -9.97
C GLU A 102 4.20 -13.45 -11.01
N SER A 103 4.60 -13.23 -12.26
CA SER A 103 3.65 -12.96 -13.34
C SER A 103 3.32 -14.23 -14.12
N GLY A 104 2.19 -14.88 -13.79
CA GLY A 104 1.65 -16.06 -14.47
C GLY A 104 0.32 -15.78 -15.18
N THR A 105 -0.62 -16.72 -15.05
CA THR A 105 -2.05 -16.50 -15.40
C THR A 105 -2.70 -15.50 -14.44
N GLU A 106 -2.28 -15.53 -13.18
CA GLU A 106 -2.53 -14.51 -12.17
C GLU A 106 -1.19 -13.88 -11.78
N VAL A 107 -1.25 -12.63 -11.33
CA VAL A 107 -0.10 -11.90 -10.80
C VAL A 107 -0.12 -12.13 -9.30
N VAL A 108 0.89 -12.84 -8.81
CA VAL A 108 1.09 -13.04 -7.37
C VAL A 108 2.17 -12.08 -6.92
N GLU A 109 1.83 -11.16 -6.03
CA GLU A 109 2.79 -10.26 -5.42
C GLU A 109 3.00 -10.66 -3.95
N ARG A 110 4.26 -10.87 -3.58
CA ARG A 110 4.63 -10.96 -2.16
C ARG A 110 4.99 -9.57 -1.68
N PHE A 111 4.54 -9.26 -0.49
CA PHE A 111 4.77 -7.97 0.12
C PHE A 111 5.16 -8.12 1.59
N GLU A 112 5.92 -7.15 2.06
CA GLU A 112 6.23 -6.97 3.47
C GLU A 112 5.41 -5.79 4.04
N LEU A 113 4.98 -5.94 5.28
CA LEU A 113 4.34 -4.87 6.03
C LEU A 113 5.40 -3.85 6.46
N VAL A 114 5.39 -2.66 5.84
CA VAL A 114 6.32 -1.58 6.15
C VAL A 114 5.82 -0.76 7.34
N TYR A 115 4.54 -0.42 7.31
CA TYR A 115 3.94 0.44 8.33
C TYR A 115 2.52 -0.01 8.66
N PRO A 116 2.33 -0.68 9.81
CA PRO A 116 1.00 -0.86 10.37
C PRO A 116 0.55 0.43 11.06
N THR A 117 -0.67 0.90 10.78
CA THR A 117 -1.34 1.81 11.70
C THR A 117 -2.19 0.99 12.66
N SER A 118 -1.80 1.02 13.94
CA SER A 118 -2.49 0.33 15.03
C SER A 118 -3.61 1.18 15.65
N GLY A 119 -3.87 2.40 15.15
CA GLY A 119 -4.88 3.31 15.69
C GLY A 119 -5.95 3.69 14.66
N PRO A 120 -7.10 4.24 15.11
CA PRO A 120 -7.95 5.02 14.20
C PRO A 120 -7.08 6.13 13.60
N THR A 121 -7.23 6.41 12.30
CA THR A 121 -6.63 7.60 11.69
C THR A 121 -6.91 8.76 12.65
N PRO A 122 -5.88 9.48 13.16
CA PRO A 122 -6.15 10.61 14.03
C PRO A 122 -7.08 11.56 13.27
N ALA A 123 -8.20 11.93 13.88
CA ALA A 123 -9.12 12.88 13.28
C ALA A 123 -8.31 14.12 12.87
N VAL A 124 -8.39 14.48 11.59
CA VAL A 124 -7.99 15.82 11.16
C VAL A 124 -8.99 16.77 11.83
N ASP A 125 -8.51 17.55 12.79
CA ASP A 125 -9.27 18.64 13.43
C ASP A 125 -9.30 19.86 12.50
#